data_AF-A0A0R3SLP4-F1
#
_entry.id   AF-A0A0R3SLP4-F1
#
_cell.length_a   1.000
_cell.length_b   1.000
_cell.length_c   1.000
_cell.angle_alpha   90.00
_cell.angle_beta   90.00
_cell.angle_gamma   90.00
#
_symmetry.space_group_name_H-M   'P 1'
#
loop_
_entity.id
_entity.type
_entity.pdbx_description
1 polymer ?
#
loop_
_entity_poly.entity_id
_entity_poly.type
_entity_poly.pdbx_seq_one_letter_code
_entity_poly.pdbx_strand_id
1 'polypeptide(L)'
;MDEALQREMGRFNNNIRHVKELDNIVADCLSRTDVEAVTKAVDFHSFSEVQKTDSELQEFRNRPTSLQLKDIPLHTTPRLITCDVSTGIPRPFVPRAFRRQVFESLYNLSHPGKRATAKLITDRFVWPSCRKDIANWTKTC
;
A
#
# COMPACT_ATOMS: atom_id res chain seq x y z
N MET A 1 2.95 35.79 -44.41
CA MET A 1 3.43 36.66 -43.32
C MET A 1 2.31 37.00 -42.33
N ASP A 2 1.95 36.14 -41.38
CA ASP A 2 2.10 34.67 -41.30
C ASP A 2 1.10 34.10 -40.28
N GLU A 3 0.81 32.81 -40.43
CA GLU A 3 0.43 31.81 -39.41
C GLU A 3 -0.44 32.29 -38.21
N ALA A 4 -1.72 31.94 -38.11
CA ALA A 4 -2.29 30.60 -37.93
C ALA A 4 -1.87 29.87 -36.63
N LEU A 5 -2.89 29.30 -35.97
CA LEU A 5 -2.85 28.15 -35.04
C LEU A 5 -2.66 28.36 -33.51
N GLN A 6 -3.82 28.39 -32.83
CA GLN A 6 -4.19 27.65 -31.59
C GLN A 6 -3.26 27.61 -30.35
N ARG A 7 -3.83 28.04 -29.20
CA ARG A 7 -4.13 27.24 -27.96
C ARG A 7 -4.21 28.17 -26.75
N GLU A 8 -5.38 28.69 -26.39
CA GLU A 8 -6.49 28.01 -25.68
C GLU A 8 -6.26 27.80 -24.16
N MET A 9 -6.80 28.73 -23.38
CA MET A 9 -7.45 28.56 -22.07
C MET A 9 -6.89 27.48 -21.11
N GLY A 10 -5.70 27.73 -20.57
CA GLY A 10 -5.20 27.06 -19.36
C GLY A 10 -5.94 27.46 -18.07
N ARG A 11 -7.28 27.47 -18.06
CA ARG A 11 -8.06 27.59 -16.81
C ARG A 11 -7.88 26.29 -16.03
N PHE A 12 -6.90 26.27 -15.12
CA PHE A 12 -6.79 25.25 -14.08
C PHE A 12 -7.99 25.37 -13.13
N ASN A 13 -9.11 24.77 -13.53
CA ASN A 13 -10.19 24.47 -12.62
C ASN A 13 -9.64 23.53 -11.55
N ASN A 14 -9.36 24.07 -10.37
CA ASN A 14 -9.13 23.31 -9.13
C ASN A 14 -10.43 22.61 -8.67
N ASN A 15 -11.03 21.83 -9.57
CA ASN A 15 -12.07 20.87 -9.23
C ASN A 15 -11.38 19.62 -8.69
N ILE A 16 -10.71 19.78 -7.54
CA ILE A 16 -10.25 18.68 -6.70
C ILE A 16 -11.52 18.02 -6.18
N ARG A 17 -12.06 17.08 -6.96
CA ARG A 17 -13.16 16.22 -6.54
C ARG A 17 -12.63 15.35 -5.42
N HIS A 18 -12.86 15.81 -4.20
CA HIS A 18 -12.54 15.10 -2.98
C HIS A 18 -13.29 13.76 -3.00
N VAL A 19 -12.61 12.69 -3.40
CA VAL A 19 -13.14 11.32 -3.33
C VAL A 19 -13.30 11.01 -1.86
N LYS A 20 -14.55 10.81 -1.43
CA LYS A 20 -14.93 10.95 -0.03
C LYS A 20 -14.48 9.77 0.83
N GLU A 21 -13.49 10.05 1.69
CA GLU A 21 -13.40 9.60 3.10
C GLU A 21 -13.21 8.09 3.35
N LEU A 22 -13.32 7.26 2.32
CA LEU A 22 -13.20 5.81 2.29
C LEU A 22 -12.58 5.49 0.91
N ASP A 23 -11.49 4.74 0.88
CA ASP A 23 -10.25 4.87 0.08
C ASP A 23 -9.28 5.74 0.86
N ASN A 24 -9.79 6.78 1.51
CA ASN A 24 -9.08 7.52 2.53
C ASN A 24 -8.66 6.63 3.73
N ILE A 25 -9.25 5.47 4.06
CA ILE A 25 -8.65 4.67 5.16
C ILE A 25 -7.26 4.14 4.78
N VAL A 26 -7.12 3.46 3.64
CA VAL A 26 -5.78 3.03 3.16
C VAL A 26 -4.94 4.26 2.75
N ALA A 27 -5.54 5.31 2.20
CA ALA A 27 -4.85 6.51 1.72
C ALA A 27 -4.60 7.63 2.76
N ASP A 28 -5.01 7.46 4.02
CA ASP A 28 -4.70 8.32 5.18
C ASP A 28 -3.64 7.65 6.07
N CYS A 29 -3.61 6.30 6.06
CA CYS A 29 -2.45 5.52 6.49
C CYS A 29 -1.20 5.75 5.62
N LEU A 30 -1.36 6.38 4.45
CA LEU A 30 -0.32 6.62 3.45
C LEU A 30 -0.24 8.13 3.15
N SER A 31 0.95 8.75 3.23
CA SER A 31 1.10 10.14 2.75
C SER A 31 0.70 10.27 1.27
N ARG A 32 0.00 11.35 0.88
CA ARG A 32 -0.61 11.53 -0.45
C ARG A 32 0.31 11.22 -1.64
N THR A 33 1.59 11.59 -1.57
CA THR A 33 2.59 11.31 -2.63
C THR A 33 2.87 9.81 -2.79
N ASP A 34 2.82 9.07 -1.69
CA ASP A 34 3.06 7.63 -1.66
C ASP A 34 1.77 6.82 -1.93
N VAL A 35 0.58 7.40 -1.71
CA VAL A 35 -0.72 6.77 -2.02
C VAL A 35 -0.76 6.34 -3.48
N GLU A 36 -0.55 7.27 -4.41
CA GLU A 36 -0.61 6.99 -5.84
C GLU A 36 0.42 5.93 -6.26
N ALA A 37 1.59 5.94 -5.60
CA ALA A 37 2.66 5.02 -5.92
C ALA A 37 2.36 3.61 -5.37
N VAL A 38 1.76 3.51 -4.18
CA VAL A 38 1.30 2.25 -3.58
C VAL A 38 0.08 1.66 -4.30
N THR A 39 -0.89 2.48 -4.72
CA THR A 39 -2.06 2.00 -5.47
C THR A 39 -1.73 1.60 -6.91
N LYS A 40 -0.71 2.21 -7.53
CA LYS A 40 -0.11 1.69 -8.77
C LYS A 40 0.71 0.41 -8.55
N ALA A 41 1.36 0.29 -7.39
CA ALA A 41 2.21 -0.85 -7.04
C ALA A 41 1.44 -2.13 -6.68
N VAL A 42 0.26 -2.01 -6.07
CA VAL A 42 -0.48 -3.12 -5.49
C VAL A 42 -1.93 -3.09 -5.97
N ASP A 43 -2.31 -4.08 -6.78
CA ASP A 43 -3.73 -4.31 -7.05
C ASP A 43 -4.41 -4.88 -5.80
N PHE A 44 -5.07 -4.00 -5.04
CA PHE A 44 -5.82 -4.35 -3.84
C PHE A 44 -6.97 -5.33 -4.11
N HIS A 45 -7.49 -5.42 -5.35
CA HIS A 45 -8.47 -6.43 -5.72
C HIS A 45 -7.85 -7.84 -5.65
N SER A 46 -6.78 -8.10 -6.41
CA SER A 46 -6.07 -9.38 -6.37
C SER A 46 -5.44 -9.67 -5.00
N PHE A 47 -4.97 -8.64 -4.29
CA PHE A 47 -4.42 -8.75 -2.93
C PHE A 47 -5.45 -9.34 -1.95
N SER A 48 -6.70 -8.85 -1.98
CA SER A 48 -7.78 -9.34 -1.11
C SER A 48 -8.17 -10.79 -1.39
N GLU A 49 -8.10 -11.23 -2.65
CA GLU A 49 -8.38 -12.63 -3.00
C GLU A 49 -7.25 -13.56 -2.53
N VAL A 50 -5.99 -13.16 -2.72
CA VAL A 50 -4.85 -13.97 -2.25
C VAL A 50 -4.80 -14.03 -0.73
N GLN A 51 -5.19 -12.96 -0.01
CA GLN A 51 -5.35 -13.00 1.46
C GLN A 51 -6.31 -14.11 1.92
N LYS A 52 -7.45 -14.31 1.25
CA LYS A 52 -8.40 -15.39 1.63
C LYS A 52 -7.76 -16.77 1.57
N THR A 53 -6.86 -16.98 0.61
CA THR A 53 -6.14 -18.25 0.39
C THR A 53 -4.78 -18.34 1.10
N ASP A 54 -4.30 -17.26 1.75
CA ASP A 54 -2.98 -17.23 2.38
C ASP A 54 -3.00 -17.99 3.71
N SER A 55 -2.37 -19.16 3.74
CA SER A 55 -2.33 -20.04 4.92
C SER A 55 -1.59 -19.41 6.10
N GLU A 56 -0.59 -18.56 5.84
CA GLU A 56 0.14 -17.86 6.89
C GLU A 56 -0.78 -16.85 7.59
N LEU A 57 -1.59 -16.10 6.82
CA LEU A 57 -2.60 -15.22 7.40
C LEU A 57 -3.62 -15.97 8.29
N GLN A 58 -4.07 -17.15 7.87
CA GLN A 58 -4.97 -17.97 8.70
C GLN A 58 -4.29 -18.51 9.97
N GLU A 59 -3.01 -18.90 9.90
CA GLU A 59 -2.22 -19.23 11.10
C GLU A 59 -2.10 -18.05 12.07
N PHE A 60 -1.88 -16.83 11.56
CA PHE A 60 -1.77 -15.63 12.40
C PHE A 60 -3.11 -15.17 13.00
N ARG A 61 -4.25 -15.51 12.41
CA ARG A 61 -5.58 -15.33 13.02
C ARG A 61 -5.83 -16.31 14.17
N ASN A 62 -5.37 -17.55 14.00
CA ASN A 62 -5.68 -18.66 14.92
C ASN A 62 -4.66 -18.82 16.07
N ARG A 63 -3.51 -18.15 16.01
CA ARG A 63 -2.48 -18.15 17.07
C ARG A 63 -2.52 -16.87 17.91
N PRO A 64 -2.23 -16.96 19.22
CA PRO A 64 -1.98 -15.77 20.03
C PRO A 64 -0.70 -15.09 19.54
N THR A 65 -0.85 -13.94 18.89
CA THR A 65 0.27 -13.10 18.44
C THR A 65 0.05 -11.66 18.88
N SER A 66 1.08 -10.81 18.76
CA SER A 66 0.95 -9.37 19.04
C SER A 66 0.20 -8.59 17.95
N LEU A 67 -0.13 -9.22 16.81
CA LEU A 67 -0.90 -8.60 15.74
C LEU A 67 -2.39 -8.63 16.07
N GLN A 68 -3.07 -7.50 15.88
CA GLN A 68 -4.52 -7.41 16.01
C GLN A 68 -5.12 -7.38 14.61
N LEU A 69 -5.29 -8.56 14.02
CA LEU A 69 -5.82 -8.70 12.67
C LEU A 69 -7.34 -8.46 12.65
N LYS A 70 -7.79 -7.51 11.83
CA LYS A 70 -9.21 -7.23 11.56
C LYS A 70 -9.46 -7.11 10.06
N ASP A 71 -10.62 -7.57 9.64
CA ASP A 71 -11.09 -7.38 8.27
C ASP A 71 -11.75 -6.00 8.14
N ILE A 72 -11.26 -5.20 7.21
CA ILE A 72 -11.73 -3.85 6.90
C ILE A 72 -12.31 -3.87 5.48
N PRO A 73 -13.51 -3.32 5.25
CA PRO A 73 -14.04 -3.23 3.89
C PRO A 73 -13.18 -2.30 3.04
N LEU A 74 -12.82 -2.75 1.85
CA LEU A 74 -12.45 -1.86 0.77
C LEU A 74 -13.69 -1.03 0.38
N HIS A 75 -13.44 0.11 -0.25
CA HIS A 75 -14.43 1.18 -0.34
C HIS A 75 -14.98 1.30 -1.77
N THR A 76 -14.13 0.95 -2.73
CA THR A 76 -14.43 0.74 -4.15
C THR A 76 -15.10 -0.61 -4.45
N THR A 77 -15.01 -1.59 -3.55
CA THR A 77 -15.58 -2.93 -3.74
C THR A 77 -16.04 -3.53 -2.42
N PRO A 78 -17.06 -4.41 -2.38
CA PRO A 78 -17.50 -5.09 -1.15
C PRO A 78 -16.51 -6.18 -0.65
N ARG A 79 -15.25 -6.14 -1.09
CA ARG A 79 -14.20 -7.07 -0.64
C ARG A 79 -13.62 -6.57 0.69
N LEU A 80 -13.21 -7.51 1.53
CA LEU A 80 -12.54 -7.22 2.80
C LEU A 80 -11.03 -7.38 2.61
N ILE A 81 -10.25 -6.49 3.25
CA ILE A 81 -8.80 -6.61 3.39
C ILE A 81 -8.46 -6.79 4.86
N THR A 82 -7.62 -7.77 5.18
CA THR A 82 -7.14 -7.98 6.55
C THR A 82 -5.99 -7.04 6.87
N CYS A 83 -6.14 -6.26 7.92
CA CYS A 83 -5.15 -5.31 8.42
C CYS A 83 -4.79 -5.61 9.88
N ASP A 84 -3.53 -5.41 10.26
CA ASP A 84 -3.16 -5.26 11.66
C ASP A 84 -3.51 -3.85 12.15
N VAL A 85 -4.24 -3.76 13.26
CA VAL A 85 -4.59 -2.49 13.92
C VAL A 85 -3.85 -2.26 15.25
N SER A 86 -2.89 -3.12 15.60
CA SER A 86 -2.16 -3.05 16.88
C SER A 86 -1.43 -1.71 17.12
N THR A 87 -1.08 -1.01 16.03
CA THR A 87 -0.36 0.27 16.03
C THR A 87 -1.28 1.50 15.94
N GLY A 88 -2.60 1.34 16.06
CA GLY A 88 -3.59 2.42 15.93
C GLY A 88 -3.88 2.82 14.47
N ILE A 89 -2.85 2.83 13.61
CA ILE A 89 -2.97 2.94 12.15
C ILE A 89 -3.13 1.53 11.55
N PRO A 90 -4.21 1.23 10.80
CA PRO A 90 -4.38 -0.04 10.10
C PRO A 90 -3.33 -0.29 9.02
N ARG A 91 -2.63 -1.44 9.10
CA ARG A 91 -1.61 -1.85 8.12
C ARG A 91 -2.03 -3.15 7.42
N PRO A 92 -2.25 -3.17 6.09
CA PRO A 92 -2.61 -4.38 5.37
C PRO A 92 -1.58 -5.51 5.56
N PHE A 93 -2.07 -6.71 5.84
CA PHE A 93 -1.22 -7.91 5.90
C PHE A 93 -0.85 -8.35 4.50
N VAL A 94 0.44 -8.41 4.17
CA VAL A 94 0.92 -8.72 2.81
C VAL A 94 1.04 -10.23 2.60
N PRO A 95 0.23 -10.85 1.73
CA PRO A 95 0.37 -12.26 1.37
C PRO A 95 1.72 -12.55 0.76
N ARG A 96 2.24 -13.77 0.92
CA ARG A 96 3.62 -14.11 0.53
C ARG A 96 3.97 -13.73 -0.92
N ALA A 97 3.02 -13.88 -1.84
CA ALA A 97 3.18 -13.55 -3.26
C ALA A 97 3.45 -12.05 -3.53
N PHE A 98 2.84 -11.15 -2.76
CA PHE A 98 2.92 -9.70 -2.99
C PHE A 98 4.11 -9.01 -2.31
N ARG A 99 4.81 -9.67 -1.38
CA ARG A 99 5.85 -9.02 -0.54
C ARG A 99 7.00 -8.45 -1.36
N ARG A 100 7.41 -9.15 -2.43
CA ARG A 100 8.47 -8.67 -3.33
C ARG A 100 8.02 -7.45 -4.14
N GLN A 101 6.83 -7.49 -4.72
CA GLN A 101 6.21 -6.40 -5.49
C GLN A 101 6.02 -5.13 -4.64
N VAL A 102 5.55 -5.27 -3.39
CA VAL A 102 5.46 -4.18 -2.41
C VAL A 102 6.84 -3.61 -2.11
N PHE A 103 7.85 -4.45 -1.90
CA PHE A 103 9.22 -4.01 -1.65
C PHE A 103 9.82 -3.25 -2.83
N GLU A 104 9.81 -3.83 -4.04
CA GLU A 104 10.44 -3.22 -5.23
C GLU A 104 9.83 -1.86 -5.56
N SER A 105 8.50 -1.77 -5.48
CA SER A 105 7.78 -0.54 -5.75
C SER A 105 8.10 0.56 -4.75
N LEU A 106 8.20 0.24 -3.45
CA LEU A 106 8.55 1.22 -2.40
C LEU A 106 10.05 1.51 -2.32
N TYR A 107 10.91 0.56 -2.67
CA TYR A 107 12.36 0.72 -2.69
C TYR A 107 12.78 1.78 -3.71
N ASN A 108 12.26 1.70 -4.94
CA ASN A 108 12.53 2.66 -6.01
C ASN A 108 12.12 4.10 -5.66
N LEU A 109 11.07 4.28 -4.84
CA LEU A 109 10.58 5.59 -4.39
C LEU A 109 11.41 6.14 -3.21
N SER A 110 11.86 5.25 -2.32
CA SER A 110 12.49 5.64 -1.05
C SER A 110 13.93 6.18 -1.18
N HIS A 111 14.47 6.22 -2.40
CA HIS A 111 15.91 6.33 -2.71
C HIS A 111 16.74 5.19 -2.05
N PRO A 112 18.01 4.93 -2.43
CA PRO A 112 18.73 3.73 -1.97
C PRO A 112 19.15 3.81 -0.49
N GLY A 113 18.19 3.59 0.41
CA GLY A 113 18.35 3.74 1.85
C GLY A 113 17.61 2.65 2.62
N LYS A 114 18.26 1.51 2.84
CA LYS A 114 17.71 0.33 3.55
C LYS A 114 16.89 0.63 4.81
N ARG A 115 17.31 1.60 5.63
CA ARG A 115 16.58 2.03 6.83
C ARG A 115 15.30 2.82 6.48
N ALA A 116 15.36 3.70 5.48
CA ALA A 116 14.21 4.46 5.00
C ALA A 116 13.17 3.53 4.36
N THR A 117 13.58 2.64 3.45
CA THR A 117 12.68 1.64 2.86
C THR A 117 12.05 0.73 3.92
N ALA A 118 12.86 0.22 4.87
CA ALA A 118 12.34 -0.63 5.94
C ALA A 118 11.32 0.09 6.81
N LYS A 119 11.58 1.35 7.18
CA LYS A 119 10.62 2.18 7.93
C LYS A 119 9.34 2.40 7.12
N LEU A 120 9.47 2.93 5.90
CA LEU A 120 8.36 3.21 4.98
C LEU A 120 7.43 2.01 4.82
N ILE A 121 8.00 0.82 4.58
CA ILE A 121 7.22 -0.41 4.47
C ILE A 121 6.58 -0.78 5.81
N THR A 122 7.33 -0.87 6.92
CA THR A 122 6.78 -1.35 8.20
C THR A 122 5.79 -0.41 8.88
N ASP A 123 5.81 0.88 8.55
CA ASP A 123 4.81 1.84 9.01
C ASP A 123 3.45 1.62 8.33
N ARG A 124 3.42 0.96 7.15
CA ARG A 124 2.28 0.94 6.22
C ARG A 124 1.75 -0.46 5.94
N PHE A 125 2.62 -1.45 5.99
CA PHE A 125 2.34 -2.85 5.70
C PHE A 125 2.87 -3.74 6.83
N VAL A 126 2.25 -4.91 6.99
CA VAL A 126 2.70 -5.93 7.94
C VAL A 126 2.84 -7.27 7.24
N TRP A 127 3.90 -8.01 7.58
CA TRP A 127 3.99 -9.45 7.35
C TRP A 127 5.08 -10.08 8.24
N PRO A 128 5.08 -11.41 8.42
CA PRO A 128 6.06 -12.09 9.26
C PRO A 128 7.47 -11.93 8.72
N SER A 129 8.45 -11.63 9.58
CA SER A 129 9.85 -11.39 9.19
C SER A 129 10.08 -10.19 8.23
N CYS A 130 9.11 -9.27 8.05
CA CYS A 130 9.19 -8.11 7.14
C CYS A 130 10.54 -7.37 7.15
N ARG A 131 11.06 -6.99 8.33
CA ARG A 131 12.38 -6.31 8.43
C ARG A 131 13.56 -7.18 7.97
N LYS A 132 13.50 -8.50 8.15
CA LYS A 132 14.53 -9.46 7.72
C LYS A 132 14.50 -9.64 6.20
N ASP A 133 13.30 -9.73 5.61
CA ASP A 133 13.11 -9.85 4.17
C ASP A 133 13.66 -8.61 3.43
N ILE A 134 13.21 -7.42 3.85
CA ILE A 134 13.73 -6.14 3.33
C ILE A 134 15.25 -6.06 3.51
N ALA A 135 15.77 -6.50 4.67
CA ALA A 135 17.20 -6.52 4.94
C ALA A 135 18.00 -7.54 4.13
N ASN A 136 17.36 -8.52 3.50
CA ASN A 136 17.99 -9.45 2.57
C ASN A 136 17.87 -8.94 1.13
N TRP A 137 16.70 -8.46 0.71
CA TRP A 137 16.49 -7.94 -0.64
C TRP A 137 17.35 -6.70 -0.93
N THR A 138 17.52 -5.81 0.05
CA THR A 138 18.46 -4.67 -0.03
C THR A 138 19.95 -5.05 -0.04
N LYS A 139 20.32 -6.33 0.04
CA LYS A 139 21.69 -6.81 -0.20
C LYS A 139 21.88 -7.41 -1.60
N THR A 140 20.78 -7.67 -2.31
CA THR A 140 20.76 -8.32 -3.64
C THR A 140 20.38 -7.34 -4.76
N CYS A 141 20.35 -6.04 -4.43
CA CYS A 141 20.09 -4.91 -5.32
C CYS A 141 21.32 -4.00 -5.32
#